data_AF-A0AAD9J4N7-F1
#
_entry.id   AF-A0AAD9J4N7-F1
#
_cell.length_a   1.000
_cell.length_b   1.000
_cell.length_c   1.000
_cell.angle_alpha   90.00
_cell.angle_beta   90.00
_cell.angle_gamma   90.00
#
_symmetry.space_group_name_H-M   'P 1'
#
loop_
_entity.id
_entity.type
_entity.pdbx_description
1 polymer ?
#
loop_
_entity_poly.entity_id
_entity_poly.type
_entity_poly.pdbx_seq_one_letter_code
_entity_poly.pdbx_strand_id
1 'polypeptide(L)'
;MIRIVNIRDTTNFKVWIIARSLPRQDQWKWKFSPSNSSNVMTTDPGHVHLTVSDDMAVLSITNVTISYYGNYYIWTNNQYAGWNDQDLVFNFLPKCPPSKLVNFHVINVTAVSIIVQLIRGFTGGFKQIFIIRYSDV
;
A
#
# COMPACT_ATOMS: atom_id res chain seq x y z
N MET A 1 14.81 4.95 -7.55
CA MET A 1 14.28 3.77 -8.28
C MET A 1 13.09 3.24 -7.49
N ILE A 2 11.88 3.23 -8.06
CA ILE A 2 10.67 2.75 -7.37
C ILE A 2 10.55 1.24 -7.57
N ARG A 3 10.48 0.47 -6.48
CA ARG A 3 10.30 -0.98 -6.52
C ARG A 3 8.86 -1.33 -6.13
N ILE A 4 8.14 -2.05 -7.00
CA ILE A 4 6.76 -2.49 -6.75
C ILE A 4 6.79 -3.97 -6.33
N VAL A 5 6.20 -4.28 -5.18
CA VAL A 5 6.08 -5.66 -4.66
C VAL A 5 4.62 -6.09 -4.73
N ASN A 6 4.35 -7.25 -5.36
CA ASN A 6 3.01 -7.82 -5.44
C ASN A 6 2.72 -8.65 -4.20
N ILE A 7 1.62 -8.34 -3.53
CA ILE A 7 1.20 -8.99 -2.28
C ILE A 7 0.01 -9.90 -2.61
N ARG A 8 0.18 -11.22 -2.46
CA ARG A 8 -0.93 -12.19 -2.32
C ARG A 8 -1.03 -12.57 -0.85
N ASP A 9 -2.24 -12.70 -0.29
CA ASP A 9 -2.72 -13.30 0.99
C ASP A 9 -1.80 -13.34 2.24
N THR A 10 -0.62 -12.75 2.16
CA THR A 10 0.42 -12.73 3.17
C THR A 10 0.18 -11.47 3.97
N THR A 11 0.14 -11.61 5.28
CA THR A 11 -0.11 -10.50 6.21
C THR A 11 1.19 -9.94 6.79
N ASN A 12 2.32 -10.61 6.56
CA ASN A 12 3.62 -10.27 7.13
C ASN A 12 4.67 -10.04 6.03
N PHE A 13 5.35 -8.91 6.08
CA PHE A 13 6.36 -8.50 5.11
C PHE A 13 7.63 -8.07 5.80
N LYS A 14 8.76 -8.39 5.17
CA LYS A 14 10.07 -7.91 5.58
C LYS A 14 10.78 -7.31 4.38
N VAL A 15 11.23 -6.07 4.52
CA VAL A 15 12.02 -5.37 3.52
C VAL A 15 13.43 -5.20 4.07
N TRP A 16 14.38 -5.88 3.45
CA TRP A 16 15.80 -5.80 3.78
C TRP A 16 16.45 -4.66 3.00
N ILE A 17 17.14 -3.78 3.71
CA ILE A 17 17.74 -2.57 3.18
C ILE A 17 19.21 -2.56 3.58
N ILE A 18 20.09 -2.53 2.60
CA ILE A 18 21.54 -2.55 2.81
C ILE A 18 22.08 -1.22 2.31
N ALA A 19 22.70 -0.46 3.21
CA ALA A 19 23.28 0.84 2.89
C ALA A 19 24.80 0.71 2.75
N ARG A 20 25.33 1.01 1.55
CA ARG A 20 26.79 0.95 1.31
C ARG A 20 27.59 1.94 2.14
N SER A 21 26.94 2.98 2.66
CA SER A 21 27.58 3.99 3.49
C SER A 21 27.86 3.53 4.92
N LEU A 22 27.45 2.32 5.31
CA LEU A 22 27.63 1.74 6.65
C LEU A 22 27.15 2.69 7.77
N PRO A 23 25.88 3.11 7.74
CA PRO A 23 25.30 3.99 8.75
C PRO A 23 25.20 3.29 10.10
N ARG A 24 25.49 4.03 11.17
CA ARG A 24 25.27 3.56 12.55
C ARG A 24 23.78 3.39 12.83
N GLN A 25 23.47 2.59 13.85
CA GLN A 25 22.09 2.26 14.24
C GLN A 25 21.19 3.50 14.45
N ASP A 26 21.74 4.56 15.07
CA ASP A 26 21.04 5.82 15.38
C ASP A 26 20.80 6.72 14.17
N GLN A 27 21.51 6.47 13.07
CA GLN A 27 21.44 7.25 11.84
C GLN A 27 20.29 6.82 10.92
N TRP A 28 19.73 5.64 11.11
CA TRP A 28 18.57 5.17 10.36
C TRP A 28 17.32 5.95 10.76
N LYS A 29 16.58 6.41 9.76
CA LYS A 29 15.32 7.12 9.92
C LYS A 29 14.30 6.56 8.93
N TRP A 30 13.05 6.62 9.32
CA TRP A 30 11.96 6.22 8.46
C TRP A 30 10.68 6.97 8.79
N LYS A 31 9.77 7.04 7.82
CA LYS A 31 8.41 7.57 7.98
C LYS A 31 7.47 6.87 7.01
N PHE A 32 6.19 6.84 7.35
CA PHE A 32 5.12 6.25 6.58
C PHE A 32 4.05 7.31 6.27
N SER A 33 3.61 7.32 5.01
CA SER A 33 2.48 8.12 4.53
C SER A 33 1.37 7.17 4.06
N PRO A 34 0.25 7.06 4.77
CA PRO A 34 -0.88 6.23 4.36
C PRO A 34 -1.48 6.69 3.04
N SER A 35 -1.94 5.74 2.24
CA SER A 35 -2.65 6.00 0.97
C SER A 35 -4.04 6.63 1.17
N ASN A 36 -4.66 6.40 2.33
CA ASN A 36 -5.97 6.94 2.68
C ASN A 36 -5.89 8.31 3.39
N SER A 37 -4.68 8.82 3.67
CA SER A 37 -4.48 10.10 4.35
C SER A 37 -3.22 10.79 3.82
N SER A 38 -3.43 11.80 2.98
CA SER A 38 -2.33 12.49 2.28
C SER A 38 -1.43 13.34 3.17
N ASN A 39 -1.84 13.62 4.43
CA ASN A 39 -1.21 14.63 5.27
C ASN A 39 -0.69 14.10 6.62
N VAL A 40 -0.82 12.80 6.90
CA VAL A 40 -0.37 12.20 8.17
C VAL A 40 0.88 11.38 7.91
N MET A 41 2.03 11.96 8.23
CA MET A 41 3.29 11.21 8.32
C MET A 41 3.40 10.61 9.72
N THR A 42 3.65 9.31 9.81
CA THR A 42 3.86 8.62 11.09
C THR A 42 5.12 7.76 11.05
N THR A 43 5.79 7.65 12.18
CA THR A 43 6.99 6.81 12.38
C THR A 43 6.71 5.62 13.31
N ASP A 44 5.46 5.48 13.79
CA ASP A 44 5.03 4.34 14.60
C ASP A 44 3.58 3.91 14.27
N PRO A 45 3.33 3.44 13.04
CA PRO A 45 2.10 2.72 12.74
C PRO A 45 2.24 1.33 13.36
N GLY A 46 1.71 1.12 14.57
CA GLY A 46 2.09 0.07 15.53
C GLY A 46 2.29 -1.41 15.11
N HIS A 47 2.02 -1.81 13.86
CA HIS A 47 2.43 -3.12 13.31
C HIS A 47 3.64 -3.04 12.36
N VAL A 48 4.27 -1.88 12.27
CA VAL A 48 5.45 -1.62 11.44
C VAL A 48 6.63 -1.33 12.37
N HIS A 49 7.68 -2.12 12.23
CA HIS A 49 8.87 -2.00 13.04
C HIS A 49 10.12 -1.99 12.16
N LEU A 50 10.99 -1.00 12.36
CA LEU A 50 12.30 -0.97 11.76
C LEU A 50 13.31 -1.58 12.74
N THR A 51 13.88 -2.73 12.39
CA THR A 51 15.01 -3.32 13.11
C THR A 51 16.29 -2.94 12.39
N VAL A 52 17.28 -2.42 13.12
CA VAL A 52 18.51 -1.86 12.55
C VAL A 52 19.74 -2.53 13.14
N SER A 53 20.73 -2.75 12.28
CA SER A 53 22.07 -3.27 12.55
C SER A 53 23.10 -2.39 11.83
N ASP A 54 24.40 -2.61 12.06
CA ASP A 54 25.48 -1.70 11.65
C ASP A 54 25.60 -1.47 10.13
N ASP A 55 25.03 -2.34 9.30
CA ASP A 55 25.06 -2.24 7.83
C ASP A 55 23.69 -2.39 7.16
N MET A 56 22.67 -2.74 7.94
CA MET A 56 21.40 -3.22 7.42
C MET A 56 20.22 -2.82 8.29
N ALA A 57 19.14 -2.44 7.63
CA ALA A 57 17.85 -2.22 8.24
C ALA A 57 16.80 -3.18 7.67
N VAL A 58 15.89 -3.61 8.53
CA VAL A 58 14.79 -4.52 8.20
C VAL A 58 13.50 -3.87 8.62
N LEU A 59 12.71 -3.42 7.64
CA LEU A 59 11.34 -2.99 7.91
C LEU A 59 10.43 -4.21 7.93
N SER A 60 9.87 -4.52 9.10
CA SER A 60 8.90 -5.58 9.31
C SER A 60 7.51 -4.98 9.42
N ILE A 61 6.58 -5.42 8.58
CA ILE A 61 5.17 -5.02 8.59
C ILE A 61 4.38 -6.29 8.88
N THR A 62 3.64 -6.31 10.00
CA THR A 62 2.82 -7.46 10.39
C THR A 62 1.34 -7.13 10.31
N ASN A 63 0.49 -8.14 10.21
CA ASN A 63 -0.97 -7.98 10.14
C ASN A 63 -1.42 -6.86 9.18
N VAL A 64 -0.91 -6.88 7.94
CA VAL A 64 -1.23 -5.87 6.93
C VAL A 64 -2.74 -5.76 6.73
N THR A 65 -3.27 -4.60 7.07
CA THR A 65 -4.61 -4.12 6.71
C THR A 65 -4.52 -2.95 5.73
N ILE A 66 -5.69 -2.46 5.29
CA ILE A 66 -5.81 -1.38 4.32
C ILE A 66 -5.09 -0.09 4.77
N SER A 67 -4.98 0.16 6.08
CA SER A 67 -4.32 1.34 6.63
C SER A 67 -2.79 1.35 6.48
N TYR A 68 -2.17 0.19 6.19
CA TYR A 68 -0.73 0.08 6.00
C TYR A 68 -0.31 0.19 4.51
N TYR A 69 -1.27 0.37 3.60
CA TYR A 69 -0.95 0.72 2.22
C TYR A 69 -0.58 2.20 2.12
N GLY A 70 0.48 2.50 1.38
CA GLY A 70 1.02 3.85 1.25
C GLY A 70 2.51 3.85 0.95
N ASN A 71 3.13 5.01 1.14
CA ASN A 71 4.55 5.20 0.88
C ASN A 71 5.36 5.08 2.16
N TYR A 72 6.41 4.27 2.11
CA TYR A 72 7.42 4.16 3.15
C TYR A 72 8.69 4.82 2.65
N TYR A 73 9.21 5.71 3.47
CA TYR A 73 10.43 6.45 3.20
C TYR A 73 11.45 6.02 4.25
N ILE A 74 12.62 5.60 3.80
CA ILE A 74 13.71 5.17 4.68
C ILE A 74 14.98 5.87 4.22
N TRP A 75 15.72 6.44 5.16
CA TRP A 75 16.93 7.19 4.85
C TRP A 75 17.92 7.13 6.00
N THR A 76 19.12 7.65 5.75
CA THR A 76 20.25 7.54 6.68
C THR A 76 20.92 8.90 6.81
N ASN A 77 21.02 9.41 8.03
CA ASN A 77 21.74 10.65 8.30
C ASN A 77 23.23 10.35 8.56
N ASN A 78 23.95 9.97 7.51
CA ASN A 78 25.38 9.63 7.58
C ASN A 78 26.21 10.71 6.86
N GLN A 79 27.30 11.13 7.49
CA GLN A 79 28.23 12.15 7.00
C GLN A 79 28.99 11.78 5.73
N TYR A 80 29.12 10.49 5.40
CA TYR A 80 29.94 10.04 4.27
C TYR A 80 29.18 9.79 2.97
N ALA A 81 27.90 9.40 3.05
CA ALA A 81 26.98 9.19 1.93
C ALA A 81 25.60 8.76 2.47
N GLY A 82 25.01 9.61 3.33
CA GLY A 82 23.65 9.43 3.80
C GLY A 82 22.63 9.55 2.67
N TRP A 83 21.54 8.81 2.78
CA TRP A 83 20.37 9.01 1.92
C TRP A 83 19.52 10.14 2.47
N ASN A 84 18.95 10.95 1.58
CA ASN A 84 17.87 11.88 1.89
C ASN A 84 16.54 11.13 1.99
N ASP A 85 15.55 11.77 2.58
CA ASP A 85 14.23 11.20 2.87
C ASP A 85 13.38 10.86 1.63
N GLN A 86 13.85 11.20 0.42
CA GLN A 86 13.22 10.86 -0.86
C GLN A 86 14.06 9.87 -1.70
N ASP A 87 15.25 9.49 -1.26
CA ASP A 87 16.16 8.68 -2.07
C ASP A 87 15.69 7.22 -2.16
N LEU A 88 15.15 6.69 -1.04
CA LEU A 88 14.60 5.35 -0.96
C LEU A 88 13.14 5.41 -0.50
N VAL A 89 12.25 5.31 -1.50
CA VAL A 89 10.80 5.24 -1.30
C VAL A 89 10.27 3.94 -1.89
N PHE A 90 9.48 3.21 -1.12
CA PHE A 90 8.72 2.08 -1.61
C PHE A 90 7.23 2.29 -1.33
N ASN A 91 6.44 1.95 -2.33
CA ASN A 91 5.00 2.07 -2.28
C ASN A 91 4.40 0.68 -2.05
N PHE A 92 3.65 0.56 -0.97
CA PHE A 92 2.95 -0.64 -0.60
C PHE A 92 1.50 -0.52 -1.06
N LEU A 93 1.15 -1.27 -2.10
CA LEU A 93 -0.14 -1.16 -2.76
C LEU A 93 -0.98 -2.42 -2.51
N PRO A 94 -2.30 -2.26 -2.30
CA PRO A 94 -3.19 -3.41 -2.33
C PRO A 94 -3.12 -4.07 -3.71
N LYS A 95 -2.92 -5.39 -3.74
CA LYS A 95 -3.03 -6.20 -4.95
C LYS A 95 -3.78 -7.49 -4.67
N CYS A 96 -4.98 -7.36 -4.13
CA CYS A 96 -5.88 -8.48 -3.92
C CYS A 96 -6.93 -8.53 -5.04
N PRO A 97 -7.53 -9.71 -5.29
CA PRO A 97 -8.70 -9.79 -6.16
C PRO A 97 -9.78 -8.79 -5.70
N PRO A 98 -10.46 -8.14 -6.65
CA PRO A 98 -11.55 -7.24 -6.33
C PRO A 98 -12.67 -8.01 -5.63
N SER A 99 -13.28 -7.41 -4.61
CA SER A 99 -14.43 -8.01 -3.94
C SER A 99 -15.65 -8.00 -4.86
N LYS A 100 -16.54 -8.99 -4.68
CA LYS A 100 -17.82 -9.03 -5.38
C LYS A 100 -18.62 -7.76 -5.12
N LEU A 101 -19.37 -7.32 -6.13
CA LEU A 101 -20.40 -6.30 -5.97
C LEU A 101 -21.50 -6.83 -5.04
N VAL A 102 -22.08 -5.95 -4.23
CA VAL A 102 -23.20 -6.30 -3.34
C VAL A 102 -24.38 -5.36 -3.58
N ASN A 103 -25.57 -5.82 -3.23
CA ASN A 103 -26.82 -5.05 -3.31
C ASN A 103 -27.13 -4.54 -4.73
N PHE A 104 -26.99 -5.41 -5.73
CA PHE A 104 -27.30 -5.07 -7.12
C PHE A 104 -28.83 -5.05 -7.31
N HIS A 105 -29.38 -3.87 -7.56
CA HIS A 105 -30.81 -3.66 -7.78
C HIS A 105 -31.07 -2.82 -9.02
N VAL A 106 -32.13 -3.15 -9.73
CA VAL A 106 -32.66 -2.31 -10.80
C VAL A 106 -33.61 -1.29 -10.14
N ILE A 107 -33.29 -0.01 -10.27
CA ILE A 107 -34.08 1.08 -9.70
C ILE A 107 -35.20 1.48 -10.66
N ASN A 108 -34.89 1.52 -11.96
CA ASN A 108 -35.83 1.96 -12.98
C ASN A 108 -35.49 1.34 -14.34
N VAL A 109 -36.54 1.02 -15.10
CA VAL A 109 -36.46 0.53 -16.48
C VAL A 109 -37.38 1.36 -17.33
N THR A 110 -36.81 2.02 -18.34
CA THR A 110 -37.54 2.75 -19.36
C THR A 110 -37.30 2.10 -20.72
N ALA A 111 -38.01 2.57 -21.75
CA ALA A 111 -37.81 2.08 -23.12
C ALA A 111 -36.39 2.32 -23.67
N VAL A 112 -35.60 3.20 -23.06
CA VAL A 112 -34.28 3.61 -23.57
C VAL A 112 -33.15 3.49 -22.55
N SER A 113 -33.46 3.22 -21.28
CA SER A 113 -32.46 3.19 -20.22
C SER A 113 -32.84 2.28 -19.07
N ILE A 114 -31.81 1.68 -18.46
CA ILE A 114 -31.89 0.90 -17.23
C ILE A 114 -31.01 1.60 -16.20
N ILE A 115 -31.57 1.89 -15.03
CA ILE A 115 -30.87 2.47 -13.90
C ILE A 115 -30.68 1.38 -12.86
N VAL A 116 -29.43 1.14 -12.48
CA VAL A 116 -29.06 0.16 -11.46
C VAL A 116 -28.35 0.81 -10.28
N GLN A 117 -28.61 0.29 -9.09
CA GLN A 117 -27.88 0.59 -7.87
C GLN A 117 -27.00 -0.60 -7.52
N LEU A 118 -25.77 -0.33 -7.09
CA LEU A 118 -24.85 -1.33 -6.59
C LEU A 118 -23.91 -0.71 -5.56
N ILE A 119 -23.49 -1.52 -4.59
CA ILE A 119 -22.46 -1.14 -3.64
C ILE A 119 -21.15 -1.77 -4.11
N ARG A 120 -20.16 -0.90 -4.36
CA ARG A 120 -18.82 -1.34 -4.78
C ARG A 120 -18.12 -2.04 -3.62
N GLY A 121 -17.54 -3.20 -3.90
CA GLY A 121 -16.64 -3.88 -2.97
C GLY A 121 -15.24 -3.26 -2.97
N PHE A 122 -14.34 -3.84 -2.17
CA PHE A 122 -12.93 -3.46 -2.16
C PHE A 122 -12.31 -3.57 -3.56
N THR A 123 -11.61 -2.52 -4.00
CA THR A 123 -11.18 -2.44 -5.40
C THR A 123 -9.99 -3.35 -5.72
N GLY A 124 -9.29 -3.86 -4.72
CA GLY A 124 -8.10 -4.67 -4.91
C GLY A 124 -6.88 -3.88 -5.39
N GLY A 125 -6.97 -2.55 -5.47
CA GLY A 125 -5.89 -1.67 -5.94
C GLY A 125 -5.73 -1.59 -7.46
N PHE A 126 -6.67 -2.14 -8.23
CA PHE A 126 -6.67 -2.09 -9.69
C PHE A 126 -7.89 -1.35 -10.26
N LYS A 127 -7.75 -0.79 -11.47
CA LYS A 127 -8.88 -0.25 -12.23
C LYS A 127 -9.85 -1.39 -12.55
N GLN A 128 -11.13 -1.21 -12.24
CA GLN A 128 -12.16 -2.22 -12.47
C GLN A 128 -13.07 -1.85 -13.64
N ILE A 129 -13.53 -2.88 -14.32
CA ILE A 129 -14.54 -2.81 -15.37
C ILE A 129 -15.68 -3.73 -14.96
N PHE A 130 -16.89 -3.19 -14.92
CA PHE A 130 -18.10 -3.96 -14.64
C PHE A 130 -18.90 -4.12 -15.92
N ILE A 131 -19.36 -5.33 -16.20
CA ILE A 131 -20.14 -5.65 -17.39
C ILE A 131 -21.51 -6.13 -16.92
N ILE A 132 -22.56 -5.41 -17.34
CA ILE A 132 -23.94 -5.84 -17.12
C ILE A 132 -24.33 -6.72 -18.31
N ARG A 133 -24.84 -7.92 -18.02
CA ARG A 133 -25.44 -8.80 -19.02
C ARG A 133 -26.92 -8.93 -18.70
N TYR A 134 -27.75 -8.77 -19.71
CA TYR A 134 -29.18 -9.03 -19.64
C TYR A 134 -29.55 -10.00 -20.77
N SER A 135 -30.65 -10.72 -20.57
CA SER A 135 -31.23 -11.62 -21.55
C SER A 135 -32.71 -11.32 -21.61
N ASP A 136 -33.25 -11.13 -22.81
CA ASP A 136 -34.70 -11.17 -23.02
C ASP A 136 -35.16 -12.61 -22.79
N VAL A 137 -36.27 -12.76 -22.06
CA VAL A 137 -36.91 -14.05 -21.79
C VAL A 137 -37.93 -14.33 -22.88
#